data_AF-A0A1J3DNX3-F1
#
_entry.id   AF-A0A1J3DNX3-F1
#
_cell.length_a   1.000
_cell.length_b   1.000
_cell.length_c   1.000
_cell.angle_alpha   90.00
_cell.angle_beta   90.00
_cell.angle_gamma   90.00
#
_symmetry.space_group_name_H-M   'P 1'
#
loop_
_entity.id
_entity.type
_entity.pdbx_description
1 polymer ?
#
loop_
_entity_poly.entity_id
_entity_poly.type
_entity_poly.pdbx_seq_one_letter_code
_entity_poly.pdbx_strand_id
1 'polypeptide(L)'
;LLSPLNKSLVLKTFNSSDVVCVGEYKIRASLSSTLQTIFDKYGDITSDSKLQSLSTRTYHLETLAEIVIELQSVSMHRLSETRAGEILAIVKDIESAKFRAGWLRSVLEEIVEATRFVKRRDTVVMEKEACERDLLLAKQEMELSVKNLAEKEKEMNEFRERLMKTVGKLGSLEMKQT
;
A
#
# COMPACT_ATOMS: atom_id res chain seq x y z
N LEU A 1 -19.42 25.17 44.58
CA LEU A 1 -18.65 23.97 44.18
C LEU A 1 -19.64 22.83 43.94
N LEU A 2 -20.13 22.70 42.70
CA LEU A 2 -20.96 21.58 42.27
C LEU A 2 -20.34 21.08 40.95
N SER A 3 -19.87 19.85 40.99
CA SER A 3 -19.15 19.15 39.94
C SER A 3 -20.07 18.80 38.76
N PRO A 4 -19.64 18.97 37.49
CA PRO A 4 -20.43 18.55 36.34
C PRO A 4 -20.08 17.10 35.99
N LEU A 5 -20.65 16.14 36.72
CA LEU A 5 -20.63 14.74 36.32
C LEU A 5 -22.03 14.32 35.86
N ASN A 6 -22.47 14.88 34.73
CA ASN A 6 -23.56 14.28 33.97
C ASN A 6 -23.42 14.66 32.50
N LYS A 7 -22.37 14.15 31.85
CA LYS A 7 -22.33 14.04 30.40
C LYS A 7 -22.60 12.57 30.06
N SER A 8 -23.89 12.31 29.93
CA SER A 8 -24.52 11.27 29.11
C SER A 8 -23.55 10.25 28.50
N LEU A 9 -23.54 9.04 29.05
CA LEU A 9 -23.17 7.84 28.31
C LEU A 9 -24.28 7.61 27.27
N VAL A 10 -24.20 8.33 26.15
CA VAL A 10 -24.95 7.93 24.95
C VAL A 10 -24.27 6.67 24.43
N LEU A 11 -24.67 5.53 24.98
CA LEU A 11 -24.54 4.27 24.28
C LEU A 11 -25.32 4.47 22.98
N LYS A 12 -24.59 4.47 21.87
CA LYS A 12 -25.18 4.51 20.53
C LYS A 12 -25.94 3.21 20.37
N THR A 13 -27.22 3.22 20.74
CA THR A 13 -28.10 2.06 20.60
C THR A 13 -28.23 1.81 19.11
N PHE A 14 -27.48 0.83 18.61
CA PHE A 14 -27.72 0.29 17.28
C PHE A 14 -29.14 -0.29 17.30
N ASN A 15 -29.94 0.14 16.33
CA ASN A 15 -31.31 -0.32 16.11
C ASN A 15 -31.40 -1.83 16.30
N SER A 16 -32.48 -2.28 16.95
CA SER A 16 -32.88 -3.68 17.19
C SER A 16 -32.81 -4.53 15.92
N SER A 17 -31.61 -4.88 15.51
CA SER A 17 -31.30 -5.91 14.54
C SER A 17 -31.40 -7.22 15.30
N ASP A 18 -32.28 -8.10 14.83
CA ASP A 18 -32.63 -9.39 15.42
C ASP A 18 -31.46 -10.00 16.20
N VAL A 19 -31.57 -10.05 17.53
CA VAL A 19 -30.55 -10.65 18.38
C VAL A 19 -30.84 -12.15 18.47
N VAL A 20 -29.82 -12.97 18.23
CA VAL A 20 -29.90 -14.42 18.27
C VAL A 20 -28.86 -14.99 19.23
N CYS A 21 -29.10 -16.19 19.71
CA CYS A 21 -28.16 -16.89 20.60
C CYS A 21 -27.18 -17.74 19.78
N VAL A 22 -25.89 -17.58 20.05
CA VAL A 22 -24.83 -18.51 19.63
C VAL A 22 -24.16 -19.02 20.90
N GLY A 23 -24.48 -20.25 21.32
CA GLY A 23 -24.18 -20.72 22.66
C GLY A 23 -24.92 -19.90 23.73
N GLU A 24 -24.18 -19.38 24.72
CA GLU A 24 -24.72 -18.48 25.75
C GLU A 24 -24.75 -16.99 25.33
N TYR A 25 -24.17 -16.65 24.18
CA TYR A 25 -23.99 -15.27 23.74
C TYR A 25 -25.17 -14.77 22.92
N LYS A 26 -25.77 -13.66 23.35
CA LYS A 26 -26.80 -12.92 22.61
C LYS A 26 -26.14 -11.90 21.70
N ILE A 27 -26.09 -12.17 20.40
CA ILE A 27 -25.40 -11.34 19.39
C ILE A 27 -26.33 -10.92 18.26
N ARG A 28 -25.95 -9.89 17.49
CA ARG A 28 -26.65 -9.50 16.26
C ARG A 28 -26.72 -10.65 15.26
N ALA A 29 -27.90 -10.87 14.68
CA ALA A 29 -28.14 -11.94 13.70
C ALA A 29 -27.17 -11.88 12.51
N SER A 30 -26.79 -10.68 12.06
CA SER A 30 -25.84 -10.50 10.95
C SER A 30 -24.45 -11.08 11.23
N LEU A 31 -24.07 -11.27 12.49
CA LEU A 31 -22.78 -11.83 12.89
C LEU A 31 -22.86 -13.31 13.28
N SER A 32 -24.07 -13.85 13.42
CA SER A 32 -24.30 -15.18 13.99
C SER A 32 -23.63 -16.31 13.20
N SER A 33 -23.77 -16.30 11.89
CA SER A 33 -23.16 -17.30 11.00
C SER A 33 -21.62 -17.28 11.10
N THR A 34 -21.02 -16.09 11.12
CA THR A 34 -19.57 -15.93 11.26
C THR A 34 -19.11 -16.43 12.64
N LEU A 35 -19.79 -16.05 13.72
CA LEU A 35 -19.42 -16.49 15.05
C LEU A 35 -19.58 -18.00 15.24
N GLN A 36 -20.67 -18.58 14.71
CA GLN A 36 -20.88 -20.03 14.72
C GLN A 36 -19.73 -20.75 14.01
N THR A 37 -19.32 -20.27 12.83
CA THR A 37 -18.19 -20.83 12.08
C THR A 37 -16.88 -20.76 12.87
N ILE A 38 -16.65 -19.65 13.60
CA ILE A 38 -15.48 -19.50 14.49
C ILE A 38 -15.53 -20.57 15.60
N PHE A 39 -16.68 -20.74 16.26
CA PHE A 39 -16.83 -21.72 17.33
C PHE A 39 -16.75 -23.17 16.84
N ASP A 40 -17.31 -23.48 15.68
CA ASP A 40 -17.22 -24.81 15.07
C ASP A 40 -15.76 -25.19 14.79
N LYS A 41 -14.92 -24.21 14.44
CA LYS A 41 -13.51 -24.42 14.10
C LYS A 41 -12.56 -24.38 15.31
N TYR A 42 -12.79 -23.48 16.25
CA TYR A 42 -11.84 -23.17 17.34
C TYR A 42 -12.39 -23.44 18.75
N GLY A 43 -13.63 -23.93 18.84
CA GLY A 43 -14.40 -24.04 20.08
C GLY A 43 -14.79 -22.67 20.64
N ASP A 44 -15.30 -22.66 21.87
CA ASP A 44 -15.51 -21.40 22.59
C ASP A 44 -14.15 -20.74 22.88
N ILE A 45 -13.83 -19.69 22.13
CA ILE A 45 -12.57 -18.94 22.23
C ILE A 45 -12.50 -18.05 23.49
N THR A 46 -13.56 -18.00 24.28
CA THR A 46 -13.64 -17.21 25.52
C THR A 46 -13.51 -18.06 26.79
N SER A 47 -13.37 -19.38 26.67
CA SER A 47 -13.37 -20.31 27.81
C SER A 47 -12.33 -19.95 28.89
N ASP A 48 -11.20 -19.36 28.47
CA ASP A 48 -10.10 -18.97 29.34
C ASP A 48 -10.10 -17.45 29.67
N SER A 49 -11.16 -16.74 29.29
CA SER A 49 -11.25 -15.28 29.39
C SER A 49 -11.17 -14.80 30.84
N LYS A 50 -10.45 -13.69 31.06
CA LYS A 50 -10.43 -12.99 32.35
C LYS A 50 -11.73 -12.21 32.62
N LEU A 51 -12.51 -11.93 31.59
CA LEU A 51 -13.71 -11.11 31.71
C LEU A 51 -14.83 -11.91 32.37
N GLN A 52 -15.47 -11.34 33.39
CA GLN A 52 -16.58 -11.99 34.10
C GLN A 52 -17.94 -11.67 33.49
N SER A 53 -18.08 -10.48 32.90
CA SER A 53 -19.33 -10.00 32.31
C SER A 53 -19.58 -10.70 30.97
N LEU A 54 -20.70 -11.44 30.88
CA LEU A 54 -21.15 -12.05 29.63
C LEU A 54 -21.33 -10.99 28.54
N SER A 55 -21.92 -9.84 28.86
CA SER A 55 -22.10 -8.73 27.92
C SER A 55 -20.78 -8.20 27.34
N THR A 56 -19.73 -8.15 28.16
CA THR A 56 -18.40 -7.71 27.69
C THR A 56 -17.75 -8.78 26.82
N ARG A 57 -17.92 -10.07 27.15
CA ARG A 57 -17.45 -11.15 26.29
C ARG A 57 -18.17 -11.13 24.93
N THR A 58 -19.49 -10.97 24.94
CA THR A 58 -20.32 -10.79 23.74
C THR A 58 -19.80 -9.66 22.87
N TYR A 59 -19.51 -8.48 23.45
CA TYR A 59 -18.99 -7.34 22.70
C TYR A 59 -17.68 -7.67 21.95
N HIS A 60 -16.74 -8.35 22.60
CA HIS A 60 -15.49 -8.75 21.94
C HIS A 60 -15.70 -9.84 20.90
N LEU A 61 -16.61 -10.79 21.13
CA LEU A 61 -16.97 -11.80 20.12
C LEU A 61 -17.60 -11.16 18.87
N GLU A 62 -18.50 -10.19 19.05
CA GLU A 62 -19.05 -9.43 17.93
C GLU A 62 -17.95 -8.68 17.19
N THR A 63 -17.02 -8.04 17.92
CA THR A 63 -15.88 -7.34 17.32
C THR A 63 -15.01 -8.28 16.47
N LEU A 64 -14.73 -9.50 16.97
CA LEU A 64 -13.97 -10.49 16.20
C LEU A 64 -14.73 -10.95 14.94
N ALA A 65 -16.04 -11.17 15.04
CA ALA A 65 -16.87 -11.54 13.89
C ALA A 65 -16.92 -10.42 12.85
N GLU A 66 -17.01 -9.16 13.27
CA GLU A 66 -16.95 -7.99 12.40
C GLU A 66 -15.61 -7.91 11.66
N ILE A 67 -14.49 -8.11 12.38
CA ILE A 67 -13.16 -8.14 11.76
C ILE A 67 -13.07 -9.24 10.70
N VAL A 68 -13.58 -10.44 10.98
CA VAL A 68 -13.57 -11.53 9.99
C VAL A 68 -14.37 -11.16 8.74
N ILE A 69 -15.55 -10.54 8.90
CA ILE A 69 -16.37 -10.07 7.78
C ILE A 69 -15.65 -8.95 7.00
N GLU A 70 -15.02 -8.00 7.69
CA GLU A 70 -14.25 -6.92 7.07
C GLU A 70 -13.12 -7.50 6.21
N LEU A 71 -12.34 -8.44 6.76
CA LEU A 71 -11.24 -9.08 6.04
C LEU A 71 -11.70 -9.93 4.84
N GLN A 72 -12.90 -10.51 4.91
CA GLN A 72 -13.48 -11.27 3.80
C GLN A 72 -14.07 -10.38 2.69
N SER A 73 -14.56 -9.19 3.06
CA SER A 73 -15.24 -8.27 2.13
C SER A 73 -14.29 -7.29 1.45
N VAL A 74 -13.19 -6.92 2.11
CA VAL A 74 -12.19 -6.01 1.58
C VAL A 74 -11.16 -6.79 0.79
N SER A 75 -11.00 -6.46 -0.50
CA SER A 75 -9.92 -7.03 -1.28
C SER A 75 -8.56 -6.62 -0.70
N MET A 76 -7.59 -7.54 -0.71
CA MET A 76 -6.26 -7.29 -0.13
C MET A 76 -5.56 -6.03 -0.67
N HIS A 77 -5.85 -5.62 -1.90
CA HIS A 77 -5.31 -4.41 -2.50
C HIS A 77 -5.97 -3.10 -2.00
N ARG A 78 -7.10 -3.18 -1.28
CA ARG A 78 -7.83 -2.03 -0.73
C ARG A 78 -7.65 -1.85 0.77
N LEU A 79 -7.12 -2.86 1.47
CA LEU A 79 -6.82 -2.75 2.89
C LEU A 79 -5.50 -1.97 3.06
N SER A 80 -5.56 -0.80 3.71
CA SER A 80 -4.36 0.00 3.97
C SER A 80 -3.52 -0.62 5.09
N GLU A 81 -2.20 -0.39 5.05
CA GLU A 81 -1.29 -0.81 6.13
C GLU A 81 -1.74 -0.28 7.50
N THR A 82 -2.18 0.99 7.55
CA THR A 82 -2.71 1.60 8.78
C THR A 82 -3.93 0.85 9.29
N ARG A 83 -4.91 0.54 8.42
CA ARG A 83 -6.12 -0.17 8.84
C ARG A 83 -5.81 -1.60 9.30
N ALA A 84 -4.95 -2.31 8.58
CA ALA A 84 -4.50 -3.64 8.97
C ALA A 84 -3.78 -3.62 10.35
N GLY A 85 -2.95 -2.60 10.59
CA GLY A 85 -2.27 -2.39 11.87
C GLY A 85 -3.24 -2.09 13.03
N GLU A 86 -4.25 -1.26 12.79
CA GLU A 86 -5.31 -0.98 13.77
C GLU A 86 -6.09 -2.25 14.15
N ILE A 87 -6.51 -3.04 13.15
CA ILE A 87 -7.22 -4.30 13.38
C ILE A 87 -6.34 -5.28 14.17
N LEU A 88 -5.05 -5.38 13.82
CA LEU A 88 -4.09 -6.21 14.55
C LEU A 88 -3.94 -5.78 16.03
N ALA A 89 -3.93 -4.47 16.29
CA ALA A 89 -3.88 -3.95 17.67
C ALA A 89 -5.15 -4.34 18.46
N ILE A 90 -6.33 -4.19 17.87
CA ILE A 90 -7.60 -4.60 18.49
C ILE A 90 -7.58 -6.09 18.85
N VAL A 91 -7.11 -6.95 17.95
CA VAL A 91 -7.02 -8.40 18.21
C VAL A 91 -6.05 -8.69 19.36
N LYS A 92 -4.91 -8.00 19.44
CA LYS A 92 -3.94 -8.14 20.54
C LYS A 92 -4.53 -7.71 21.89
N ASP A 93 -5.34 -6.66 21.91
CA ASP A 93 -6.04 -6.21 23.12
C ASP A 93 -7.07 -7.28 23.57
N ILE A 94 -7.79 -7.88 22.62
CA ILE A 94 -8.73 -8.98 22.90
C ILE A 94 -7.99 -10.23 23.42
N GLU A 95 -6.84 -10.60 22.84
CA GLU A 95 -6.00 -11.69 23.36
C GLU A 95 -5.48 -11.42 24.78
N SER A 96 -5.19 -10.16 25.11
CA SER A 96 -4.76 -9.76 26.46
C SER A 96 -5.85 -10.03 27.53
N ALA A 97 -7.13 -10.02 27.11
CA ALA A 97 -8.27 -10.46 27.89
C ALA A 97 -8.46 -12.00 27.92
N LYS A 98 -7.47 -12.77 27.43
CA LYS A 98 -7.40 -14.24 27.37
C LYS A 98 -8.41 -14.89 26.41
N PHE A 99 -8.80 -14.18 25.36
CA PHE A 99 -9.49 -14.80 24.23
C PHE A 99 -8.48 -15.56 23.38
N ARG A 100 -8.86 -16.76 22.91
CA ARG A 100 -8.05 -17.56 21.98
C ARG A 100 -8.20 -17.04 20.55
N ALA A 101 -7.63 -15.86 20.28
CA ALA A 101 -7.69 -15.20 18.97
C ALA A 101 -6.38 -15.28 18.16
N GLY A 102 -5.43 -16.14 18.57
CA GLY A 102 -4.13 -16.26 17.92
C GLY A 102 -4.19 -16.65 16.44
N TRP A 103 -5.21 -17.41 16.05
CA TRP A 103 -5.49 -17.75 14.66
C TRP A 103 -5.76 -16.52 13.79
N LEU A 104 -6.41 -15.48 14.35
CA LEU A 104 -6.69 -14.24 13.64
C LEU A 104 -5.48 -13.31 13.67
N ARG A 105 -4.76 -13.26 14.80
CA ARG A 105 -3.52 -12.48 14.93
C ARG A 105 -2.50 -12.91 13.87
N SER A 106 -2.24 -14.21 13.71
CA SER A 106 -1.26 -14.70 12.74
C SER A 106 -1.62 -14.31 11.31
N VAL A 107 -2.89 -14.45 10.92
CA VAL A 107 -3.36 -14.01 9.59
C VAL A 107 -3.19 -12.50 9.42
N LEU A 108 -3.50 -11.70 10.44
CA LEU A 108 -3.33 -10.25 10.39
C LEU A 108 -1.88 -9.81 10.32
N GLU A 109 -0.96 -10.50 10.99
CA GLU A 109 0.48 -10.25 10.88
C GLU A 109 0.99 -10.45 9.44
N GLU A 110 0.53 -11.52 8.78
CA GLU A 110 0.81 -11.78 7.36
C GLU A 110 0.20 -10.70 6.45
N ILE A 111 -1.05 -10.28 6.72
CA ILE A 111 -1.72 -9.22 5.96
C ILE A 111 -0.99 -7.89 6.10
N VAL A 112 -0.61 -7.49 7.31
CA VAL A 112 0.15 -6.24 7.55
C VAL A 112 1.44 -6.27 6.72
N GLU A 113 2.17 -7.38 6.73
CA GLU A 113 3.39 -7.50 5.93
C GLU A 113 3.12 -7.46 4.42
N ALA A 114 2.06 -8.14 3.96
CA ALA A 114 1.64 -8.10 2.56
C ALA A 114 1.29 -6.68 2.09
N THR A 115 0.59 -5.88 2.91
CA THR A 115 0.25 -4.48 2.56
C THR A 115 1.49 -3.60 2.39
N ARG A 116 2.57 -3.84 3.14
CA ARG A 116 3.86 -3.15 2.96
C ARG A 116 4.50 -3.48 1.62
N PHE A 117 4.46 -4.75 1.21
CA PHE A 117 5.00 -5.17 -0.08
C PHE A 117 4.24 -4.56 -1.24
N VAL A 118 2.90 -4.49 -1.18
CA VAL A 118 2.08 -3.85 -2.22
C VAL A 118 2.47 -2.38 -2.38
N LYS A 119 2.54 -1.62 -1.27
CA LYS A 119 2.93 -0.21 -1.31
C LYS A 119 4.32 -0.02 -1.93
N ARG A 120 5.30 -0.84 -1.53
CA ARG A 120 6.66 -0.77 -2.07
C ARG A 120 6.70 -1.10 -3.55
N ARG A 121 5.96 -2.12 -3.99
CA ARG A 121 5.85 -2.50 -5.41
C ARG A 121 5.31 -1.34 -6.23
N ASP A 122 4.25 -0.69 -5.77
CA ASP A 122 3.63 0.42 -6.50
C ASP A 122 4.59 1.61 -6.64
N THR A 123 5.39 1.91 -5.62
CA THR A 123 6.48 2.90 -5.71
C THR A 123 7.52 2.52 -6.76
N VAL A 124 8.01 1.27 -6.74
CA VAL A 124 9.02 0.80 -7.70
C VAL A 124 8.48 0.83 -9.14
N VAL A 125 7.20 0.49 -9.35
CA VAL A 125 6.56 0.57 -10.67
C VAL A 125 6.53 2.01 -11.16
N MET A 126 6.13 2.96 -10.30
CA MET A 126 6.12 4.38 -10.67
C MET A 126 7.51 4.93 -10.99
N GLU A 127 8.52 4.59 -10.19
CA GLU A 127 9.92 5.00 -10.44
C GLU A 127 10.46 4.41 -11.73
N LYS A 128 10.17 3.13 -12.01
CA LYS A 128 10.54 2.47 -13.25
C LYS A 128 9.91 3.17 -14.46
N GLU A 129 8.61 3.45 -14.42
CA GLU A 129 7.91 4.15 -15.50
C GLU A 129 8.46 5.57 -15.72
N ALA A 130 8.86 6.27 -14.66
CA ALA A 130 9.53 7.56 -14.78
C ALA A 130 10.90 7.44 -15.46
N CYS A 131 11.73 6.48 -15.01
CA CYS A 131 13.03 6.21 -15.58
C CYS A 131 12.95 5.81 -17.07
N GLU A 132 11.97 4.98 -17.44
CA GLU A 132 11.75 4.58 -18.84
C GLU A 132 11.40 5.77 -19.73
N ARG A 133 10.60 6.73 -19.23
CA ARG A 133 10.30 7.98 -19.95
C ARG A 133 11.54 8.84 -20.13
N ASP A 134 12.32 9.03 -19.08
CA ASP A 134 13.54 9.86 -19.12
C ASP A 134 14.59 9.26 -20.08
N LEU A 135 14.75 7.94 -20.05
CA LEU A 135 15.64 7.21 -20.97
C LEU A 135 15.21 7.41 -22.43
N LEU A 136 13.90 7.36 -22.71
CA LEU A 136 13.38 7.57 -24.05
C LEU A 136 13.67 8.99 -24.56
N LEU A 137 13.48 10.00 -23.72
CA LEU A 137 13.77 11.40 -24.06
C LEU A 137 15.27 11.61 -24.29
N ALA A 138 16.12 11.12 -23.39
CA ALA A 138 17.58 11.20 -23.54
C ALA A 138 18.08 10.51 -24.81
N LYS A 139 17.47 9.38 -25.18
CA LYS A 139 17.78 8.69 -26.45
C LYS A 139 17.43 9.56 -27.66
N GLN A 140 16.25 10.18 -27.67
CA GLN A 140 15.82 11.06 -28.78
C GLN A 140 16.72 12.29 -28.91
N GLU A 141 17.12 12.90 -27.79
CA GLU A 141 18.04 14.04 -27.77
C GLU A 141 19.44 13.65 -28.28
N MET A 142 19.92 12.47 -27.88
CA MET A 142 21.20 11.94 -28.38
C MET A 142 21.15 11.68 -29.89
N GLU A 143 20.07 11.08 -30.39
CA GLU A 143 19.88 10.85 -31.83
C GLU A 143 19.86 12.16 -32.63
N LEU A 144 19.25 13.22 -32.10
CA LEU A 144 19.28 14.55 -32.71
C LEU A 144 20.70 15.15 -32.69
N SER A 145 21.39 15.04 -31.56
CA SER A 145 22.75 15.56 -31.40
C SER A 145 23.74 14.87 -32.36
N VAL A 146 23.61 13.55 -32.54
CA VAL A 146 24.41 12.78 -33.51
C VAL A 146 24.19 13.27 -34.93
N LYS A 147 22.94 13.54 -35.34
CA LYS A 147 22.63 14.10 -36.67
C LYS A 147 23.27 15.47 -36.88
N ASN A 148 23.15 16.35 -35.88
CA ASN A 148 23.73 17.70 -35.94
C ASN A 148 25.26 17.65 -36.03
N LEU A 149 25.91 16.75 -35.29
CA LEU A 149 27.37 16.56 -35.36
C LEU A 149 27.82 16.10 -36.74
N ALA A 150 27.10 15.14 -37.36
CA ALA A 150 27.42 14.66 -38.70
C ALA A 150 27.32 15.79 -39.75
N GLU A 151 26.35 16.68 -39.62
CA GLU A 151 26.20 17.84 -40.50
C GLU A 151 27.36 18.85 -40.30
N LYS A 152 27.73 19.13 -39.05
CA LYS A 152 28.87 20.01 -38.74
C LYS A 152 30.21 19.44 -39.22
N GLU A 153 30.39 18.12 -39.12
CA GLU A 153 31.58 17.45 -39.64
C GLU A 153 31.69 17.59 -41.17
N LYS A 154 30.57 17.45 -41.87
CA LYS A 154 30.50 17.69 -43.31
C LYS A 154 30.86 19.13 -43.67
N GLU A 155 30.26 20.12 -43.00
CA GLU A 155 30.57 21.55 -43.21
C GLU A 155 32.06 21.85 -42.99
N MET A 156 32.66 21.29 -41.93
CA MET A 156 34.08 21.45 -41.61
C MET A 156 34.98 20.85 -42.69
N ASN A 157 34.64 19.66 -43.19
CA ASN A 157 35.41 19.01 -44.26
C ASN A 157 35.37 19.81 -45.57
N GLU A 158 34.20 20.33 -45.95
CA GLU A 158 34.06 21.20 -47.11
C GLU A 158 34.86 22.51 -46.94
N PHE A 159 34.83 23.11 -45.75
CA PHE A 159 35.63 24.30 -45.44
C PHE A 159 37.13 24.03 -45.53
N ARG A 160 37.59 22.91 -44.97
CA ARG A 160 38.98 22.47 -45.03
C ARG A 160 39.45 22.26 -46.47
N GLU A 161 38.62 21.68 -47.32
CA GLU A 161 38.93 21.51 -48.75
C GLU A 161 39.11 22.86 -49.47
N ARG A 162 38.21 23.83 -49.19
CA ARG A 162 38.34 25.19 -49.74
C ARG A 162 39.61 25.88 -49.28
N LEU A 163 39.96 25.76 -47.99
CA LEU A 163 41.19 26.31 -47.43
C LEU A 163 42.43 25.76 -48.12
N MET A 164 42.53 24.43 -48.28
CA MET A 164 43.67 23.79 -48.95
C MET A 164 43.84 24.29 -50.40
N LYS A 165 42.75 24.46 -51.14
CA LYS A 165 42.79 25.03 -52.51
C LYS A 165 43.35 26.46 -52.51
N THR A 166 42.95 27.29 -51.54
CA THR A 166 43.43 28.69 -51.44
C THR A 166 44.90 28.74 -51.05
N VAL A 167 45.34 27.94 -50.07
CA VAL A 167 46.75 27.84 -49.66
C VAL A 167 47.64 27.38 -50.82
N GLY A 168 47.21 26.38 -51.59
CA GLY A 168 47.95 25.91 -52.77
C GLY A 168 48.10 26.98 -53.86
N LYS A 169 47.05 27.79 -54.11
CA LYS A 169 47.11 28.94 -55.02
C LYS A 169 48.09 30.00 -54.54
N LEU A 170 48.09 30.30 -53.24
CA LEU A 170 48.97 31.31 -52.65
C LEU A 170 50.44 30.92 -52.79
N GLY A 171 50.80 29.68 -52.45
CA GLY A 171 52.18 29.20 -52.62
C GLY A 171 52.64 29.18 -54.09
N SER A 172 51.73 28.92 -55.02
CA SER A 172 52.02 29.01 -56.47
C SER A 172 52.28 30.44 -56.96
N LEU A 173 51.76 31.45 -56.26
CA LEU A 173 51.99 32.87 -56.57
C LEU A 173 53.34 33.35 -55.99
N GLU A 174 53.69 32.95 -54.77
CA GLU A 174 54.99 33.26 -54.17
C GLU A 174 56.16 32.69 -54.98
N MET A 175 56.05 31.46 -55.47
CA MET A 175 57.06 30.82 -56.32
C MET A 175 57.24 31.48 -57.70
N LYS A 176 56.31 32.34 -58.14
CA LYS A 176 56.41 33.10 -59.40
C LYS A 176 57.04 34.48 -59.21
N GLN A 177 57.18 34.94 -57.97
CA GLN A 177 57.80 36.22 -57.62
C GLN A 177 59.27 36.08 -57.18
N THR A 178 59.77 34.85 -57.07
CA THR A 178 61.18 34.51 -56.80
C THR A 178 61.87 34.02 -58.06
#